data_AF-A0A9Q3HHF3-F1
#
_entry.id   AF-A0A9Q3HHF3-F1
#
_cell.length_a   1.000
_cell.length_b   1.000
_cell.length_c   1.000
_cell.angle_alpha   90.00
_cell.angle_beta   90.00
_cell.angle_gamma   90.00
#
_symmetry.space_group_name_H-M   'P 1'
#
loop_
_entity.id
_entity.type
_entity.pdbx_description
1 polymer ?
#
loop_
_entity_poly.entity_id
_entity_poly.type
_entity_poly.pdbx_seq_one_letter_code
_entity_poly.pdbx_strand_id
1 'polypeptide(L)'
;MKPTNLDKDTSTQDIQQGLTEELVSNNQQTKEKFNKDAEWISSILKEAYFKQGKWVRMNTCKKKDWWDRRLLNLIVKGKNRARRWMLLTRSMEAKSCYQDWQQVFKTKVNELKRNNWQTFLSTNGPNHAFDAF
;
A
#
# COMPACT_ATOMS: atom_id res chain seq x y z
N MET A 1 26.75 21.81 -68.90
CA MET A 1 26.55 21.09 -67.62
C MET A 1 25.32 21.68 -66.95
N LYS A 2 24.21 20.94 -66.85
CA LYS A 2 23.00 21.37 -66.12
C LYS A 2 23.10 20.90 -64.67
N PRO A 3 22.78 21.75 -63.67
CA PRO A 3 22.83 21.34 -62.27
C PRO A 3 21.69 20.36 -61.99
N THR A 4 22.04 19.24 -61.34
CA THR A 4 21.11 18.23 -60.86
C THR A 4 20.21 18.87 -59.79
N ASN A 5 18.91 19.00 -60.08
CA ASN A 5 17.92 19.42 -59.09
C ASN A 5 17.86 18.33 -58.01
N LEU A 6 18.43 18.62 -56.84
CA LEU A 6 18.16 17.85 -55.63
C LEU A 6 16.68 18.01 -55.32
N ASP A 7 15.96 16.89 -55.36
CA ASP A 7 14.53 16.80 -55.17
C ASP A 7 14.20 17.13 -53.71
N LYS A 8 13.81 18.39 -53.48
CA LYS A 8 13.61 18.95 -52.13
C LYS A 8 12.52 18.21 -51.36
N ASP A 9 11.56 17.63 -52.08
CA ASP A 9 10.41 16.96 -51.48
C ASP A 9 10.80 15.61 -50.86
N THR A 10 11.70 14.86 -51.50
CA THR A 10 12.27 13.61 -50.98
C THR A 10 13.11 13.86 -49.73
N SER A 11 13.94 14.92 -49.74
CA SER A 11 14.73 15.30 -48.56
C SER A 11 13.87 15.75 -47.38
N THR A 12 12.69 16.31 -47.62
CA THR A 12 11.79 16.77 -46.56
C THR A 12 11.02 15.60 -45.93
N GLN A 13 10.66 14.58 -46.72
CA GLN A 13 10.06 13.34 -46.23
C GLN A 13 11.03 12.51 -45.39
N ASP A 14 12.29 12.38 -45.82
CA ASP A 14 13.30 11.64 -45.06
C ASP A 14 13.59 12.27 -43.69
N ILE A 15 13.62 13.61 -43.62
CA ILE A 15 13.78 14.34 -42.36
C ILE A 15 12.56 14.14 -41.44
N GLN A 16 11.35 14.23 -41.98
CA GLN A 16 10.13 14.00 -41.20
C GLN A 16 10.07 12.57 -40.67
N GLN A 17 10.44 11.59 -41.51
CA GLN A 17 10.44 10.18 -41.15
C GLN A 17 11.47 9.89 -40.04
N GLY A 18 12.69 10.41 -40.17
CA GLY A 18 13.73 10.29 -39.14
C GLY A 18 13.34 10.91 -37.80
N LEU A 19 12.69 12.08 -37.81
CA LEU A 19 12.17 12.73 -36.60
C LEU A 19 11.07 11.90 -35.92
N THR A 20 10.15 11.29 -36.68
CA THR A 20 9.13 10.39 -36.12
C THR A 20 9.73 9.13 -35.50
N GLU A 21 10.72 8.52 -36.15
CA GLU A 21 11.38 7.31 -35.65
C GLU A 21 12.13 7.58 -34.35
N GLU A 22 12.82 8.71 -34.24
CA GLU A 22 13.51 9.14 -33.03
C GLU A 22 12.53 9.45 -31.88
N LEU A 23 11.41 10.11 -32.16
CA LEU A 23 10.36 10.37 -31.17
C LEU A 23 9.70 9.09 -30.67
N VAL A 24 9.46 8.10 -31.53
CA VAL A 24 8.91 6.80 -31.15
C VAL A 24 9.91 6.02 -30.29
N SER A 25 11.18 6.00 -30.67
CA SER A 25 12.26 5.33 -29.93
C SER A 25 12.43 5.93 -28.52
N ASN A 26 12.48 7.27 -28.42
CA ASN A 26 12.59 7.98 -27.14
C ASN A 26 11.39 7.68 -26.24
N ASN A 27 10.17 7.67 -26.78
CA ASN A 27 8.97 7.32 -26.02
C ASN A 27 8.98 5.85 -25.54
N GLN A 28 9.49 4.93 -26.36
CA GLN A 28 9.64 3.51 -26.00
C GLN A 28 10.64 3.35 -24.84
N GLN A 29 11.82 3.98 -24.94
CA GLN A 29 12.84 3.98 -23.88
C GLN A 29 12.32 4.58 -22.58
N THR A 30 11.57 5.68 -22.66
CA THR A 30 11.01 6.34 -21.47
C THR A 30 9.99 5.44 -20.78
N LYS A 31 9.12 4.76 -21.54
CA LYS A 31 8.15 3.78 -21.00
C LYS A 31 8.85 2.58 -20.35
N GLU A 32 9.89 2.05 -20.97
CA GLU A 32 10.67 0.94 -20.41
C GLU A 32 11.36 1.32 -19.10
N LYS A 33 11.92 2.53 -19.04
CA LYS A 33 12.51 3.07 -17.81
C LYS A 33 11.48 3.19 -16.69
N PHE A 34 10.31 3.78 -16.96
CA PHE A 34 9.22 3.88 -15.98
C PHE A 34 8.74 2.51 -15.48
N ASN A 35 8.63 1.52 -16.37
CA ASN A 35 8.26 0.17 -15.98
C ASN A 35 9.31 -0.47 -15.07
N LYS A 36 10.61 -0.35 -15.41
CA LYS A 36 11.70 -0.84 -14.56
C LYS A 36 11.70 -0.18 -13.19
N ASP A 37 11.48 1.12 -13.13
CA ASP A 37 11.40 1.87 -11.86
C ASP A 37 10.20 1.40 -11.03
N ALA A 38 9.04 1.19 -11.65
CA ALA A 38 7.84 0.70 -10.98
C ALA A 38 8.02 -0.74 -10.43
N GLU A 39 8.67 -1.62 -11.20
CA GLU A 39 9.00 -2.97 -10.76
C GLU A 39 9.98 -2.97 -9.59
N TRP A 40 11.03 -2.14 -9.66
CA TRP A 40 12.00 -1.97 -8.59
C TRP A 40 11.35 -1.47 -7.30
N ILE A 41 10.54 -0.41 -7.37
CA ILE A 41 9.77 0.11 -6.22
C ILE A 41 8.84 -0.97 -5.66
N SER A 42 8.12 -1.68 -6.53
CA SER A 42 7.22 -2.75 -6.08
C SER A 42 7.99 -3.87 -5.38
N SER A 43 9.19 -4.22 -5.84
CA SER A 43 10.03 -5.25 -5.23
C SER A 43 10.48 -4.86 -3.83
N ILE A 44 11.01 -3.63 -3.67
CA ILE A 44 11.43 -3.10 -2.37
C ILE A 44 10.27 -3.06 -1.38
N LEU A 45 9.10 -2.58 -1.81
CA LEU A 45 7.92 -2.53 -0.96
C LEU A 45 7.46 -3.92 -0.53
N LYS A 46 7.50 -4.90 -1.44
CA LYS A 46 7.19 -6.30 -1.11
C LYS A 46 8.18 -6.84 -0.07
N GLU A 47 9.48 -6.65 -0.28
CA GLU A 47 10.51 -7.15 0.63
C GLU A 47 10.39 -6.51 2.03
N ALA A 48 10.17 -5.19 2.09
CA ALA A 48 9.93 -4.47 3.34
C ALA A 48 8.69 -5.02 4.07
N TYR A 49 7.58 -5.23 3.35
CA TYR A 49 6.37 -5.83 3.90
C TYR A 49 6.61 -7.23 4.46
N PHE A 50 7.36 -8.09 3.74
CA PHE A 50 7.70 -9.43 4.22
C PHE A 50 8.62 -9.40 5.44
N LYS A 51 9.66 -8.57 5.44
CA LYS A 51 10.57 -8.40 6.60
C LYS A 51 9.82 -7.94 7.84
N GLN A 52 8.93 -6.95 7.69
CA GLN A 52 8.09 -6.46 8.79
C GLN A 52 7.13 -7.53 9.29
N GLY A 53 6.47 -8.27 8.38
CA GLY A 53 5.58 -9.37 8.74
C GLY A 53 6.31 -10.51 9.47
N LYS A 54 7.54 -10.85 9.06
CA LYS A 54 8.39 -11.84 9.72
C LYS A 54 8.80 -11.38 11.13
N TRP A 55 9.18 -10.12 11.28
CA TRP A 55 9.52 -9.53 12.59
C TRP A 55 8.37 -9.60 13.59
N VAL A 56 7.14 -9.28 13.17
CA VAL A 56 5.96 -9.37 14.05
C VAL A 56 5.63 -10.82 14.43
N ARG A 57 5.95 -11.80 13.57
CA ARG A 57 5.72 -13.23 13.85
C ARG A 57 6.74 -13.84 14.81
N MET A 58 8.00 -13.44 14.70
CA MET A 58 9.11 -14.02 15.49
C MET A 58 9.22 -13.43 16.89
N ASN A 59 8.62 -12.28 17.14
CA ASN A 59 8.68 -11.60 18.43
C ASN A 59 7.46 -11.98 19.29
N THR A 60 7.54 -13.15 19.93
CA THR A 60 6.46 -13.69 20.79
C THR A 60 6.15 -12.78 21.97
N CYS A 61 7.14 -12.07 22.52
CA CYS A 61 6.95 -11.06 23.56
C CYS A 61 6.19 -9.80 23.09
N LYS A 62 5.99 -9.61 21.77
CA LYS A 62 5.10 -8.57 21.22
C LYS A 62 3.73 -9.10 20.78
N LYS A 63 3.49 -10.42 20.90
CA LYS A 63 2.18 -11.00 20.64
C LYS A 63 1.26 -10.56 21.77
N LYS A 64 0.26 -9.75 21.42
CA LYS A 64 -0.77 -9.30 22.37
C LYS A 64 -1.75 -10.46 22.56
N ASP A 65 -1.82 -11.03 23.76
CA ASP A 65 -2.74 -12.15 24.03
C ASP A 65 -4.21 -11.74 23.92
N TRP A 66 -4.52 -10.48 24.19
CA TRP A 66 -5.84 -9.89 23.94
C TRP A 66 -6.18 -9.74 22.45
N TRP A 67 -5.24 -9.94 21.53
CA TRP A 67 -5.48 -9.78 20.09
C TRP A 67 -6.14 -11.02 19.50
N ASP A 68 -7.48 -11.00 19.39
CA ASP A 68 -8.20 -12.00 18.60
C ASP A 68 -8.00 -11.74 17.10
N ARG A 69 -7.14 -12.57 16.49
CA ARG A 69 -6.86 -12.52 15.05
C ARG A 69 -8.10 -12.73 14.19
N ARG A 70 -9.02 -13.65 14.55
CA ARG A 70 -10.16 -13.98 13.68
C ARG A 70 -11.07 -12.78 13.55
N LEU A 71 -11.40 -12.18 14.69
CA LEU A 71 -12.32 -11.07 14.75
C LEU A 71 -11.69 -9.74 14.28
N LEU A 72 -10.49 -9.39 14.76
CA LEU A 72 -9.84 -8.13 14.37
C LEU A 72 -9.42 -8.12 12.90
N ASN A 73 -9.07 -9.26 12.30
CA ASN A 73 -8.76 -9.29 10.87
C ASN A 73 -9.97 -8.93 9.99
N LEU A 74 -11.18 -9.35 10.37
CA LEU A 74 -12.40 -8.99 9.63
C LEU A 74 -12.64 -7.47 9.69
N ILE A 75 -12.51 -6.88 10.88
CA ILE A 75 -12.68 -5.44 11.09
C ILE A 75 -11.59 -4.64 10.36
N VAL A 76 -10.33 -5.07 10.45
CA VAL A 76 -9.21 -4.44 9.75
C VAL A 76 -9.38 -4.52 8.23
N LYS A 77 -9.88 -5.64 7.69
CA LYS A 77 -10.21 -5.77 6.25
C LYS A 77 -11.28 -4.77 5.84
N GLY A 78 -12.38 -4.66 6.59
CA GLY A 78 -13.45 -3.68 6.33
C GLY A 78 -12.94 -2.25 6.37
N LYS A 79 -12.20 -1.90 7.42
CA LYS A 79 -11.56 -0.59 7.60
C LYS A 79 -10.60 -0.25 6.46
N ASN A 80 -9.75 -1.19 6.04
CA ASN A 80 -8.79 -0.97 4.97
C ASN A 80 -9.49 -0.80 3.61
N ARG A 81 -10.59 -1.52 3.36
CA ARG A 81 -11.44 -1.32 2.18
C ARG A 81 -12.05 0.08 2.19
N ALA A 82 -12.64 0.51 3.30
CA ALA A 82 -13.20 1.85 3.45
C ALA A 82 -12.12 2.94 3.28
N ARG A 83 -10.93 2.75 3.83
CA ARG A 83 -9.79 3.68 3.63
C ARG A 83 -9.39 3.79 2.16
N ARG A 84 -9.29 2.67 1.44
CA ARG A 84 -8.98 2.69 0.00
C ARG A 84 -10.06 3.44 -0.78
N TRP A 85 -11.32 3.17 -0.47
CA TRP A 85 -12.44 3.87 -1.09
C TRP A 85 -12.36 5.39 -0.84
N MET A 86 -12.19 5.81 0.41
CA MET A 86 -12.00 7.21 0.80
C MET A 86 -10.85 7.89 0.04
N LEU A 87 -9.72 7.22 -0.13
CA LEU A 87 -8.57 7.78 -0.84
C LEU A 87 -8.83 7.94 -2.35
N LEU A 88 -9.61 7.04 -2.94
CA LEU A 88 -9.90 7.05 -4.37
C LEU A 88 -11.02 8.03 -4.73
N THR A 89 -12.13 8.02 -4.01
CA THR A 89 -13.31 8.84 -4.36
C THR A 89 -13.29 10.22 -3.72
N ARG A 90 -12.60 10.38 -2.57
CA ARG A 90 -12.58 11.62 -1.78
C ARG A 90 -13.97 12.17 -1.43
N SER A 91 -15.00 11.32 -1.44
CA SER A 91 -16.36 11.72 -1.10
C SER A 91 -16.59 11.77 0.41
N MET A 92 -17.60 12.54 0.83
CA MET A 92 -18.00 12.62 2.24
C MET A 92 -18.55 11.28 2.76
N GLU A 93 -19.28 10.51 1.94
CA GLU A 93 -19.77 9.20 2.37
C GLU A 93 -18.61 8.24 2.61
N ALA A 94 -17.58 8.26 1.74
CA ALA A 94 -16.43 7.40 1.89
C ALA A 94 -15.61 7.74 3.15
N LYS A 95 -15.53 9.04 3.50
CA LYS A 95 -14.93 9.49 4.75
C LYS A 95 -15.74 9.02 5.97
N SER A 96 -17.07 9.17 5.94
CA SER A 96 -17.96 8.69 7.02
C SER A 96 -17.80 7.19 7.22
N CYS A 97 -17.86 6.41 6.14
CA CYS A 97 -17.70 4.96 6.20
C CYS A 97 -16.35 4.54 6.83
N TYR A 98 -15.24 5.22 6.48
CA TYR A 98 -13.96 4.97 7.13
C TYR A 98 -13.98 5.30 8.62
N GLN A 99 -14.62 6.40 9.01
CA GLN A 99 -14.77 6.80 10.41
C GLN A 99 -15.59 5.76 11.21
N ASP A 100 -16.67 5.25 10.64
CA ASP A 100 -17.49 4.20 11.26
C ASP A 100 -16.66 2.94 11.51
N TRP A 101 -15.94 2.46 10.50
CA TRP A 101 -15.04 1.31 10.65
C TRP A 101 -13.91 1.56 11.66
N GLN A 102 -13.38 2.79 11.69
CA GLN A 102 -12.36 3.18 12.65
C GLN A 102 -12.91 3.19 14.08
N GLN A 103 -14.16 3.59 14.27
CA GLN A 103 -14.84 3.58 15.56
C GLN A 103 -15.11 2.13 16.01
N VAL A 104 -15.67 1.28 15.14
CA VAL A 104 -15.86 -0.15 15.41
C VAL A 104 -14.55 -0.82 15.83
N PHE A 105 -13.46 -0.53 15.12
CA PHE A 105 -12.13 -1.04 15.47
C PHE A 105 -11.68 -0.59 16.86
N LYS A 106 -11.80 0.70 17.19
CA LYS A 106 -11.41 1.24 18.50
C LYS A 106 -12.22 0.60 19.62
N THR A 107 -13.54 0.57 19.49
CA THR A 107 -14.44 -0.04 20.47
C THR A 107 -14.04 -1.49 20.72
N LYS A 108 -13.83 -2.26 19.65
CA LYS A 108 -13.54 -3.68 19.80
C LYS A 108 -12.17 -3.97 20.40
N VAL A 109 -11.15 -3.17 20.05
CA VAL A 109 -9.83 -3.26 20.68
C VAL A 109 -9.93 -2.96 22.19
N ASN A 110 -10.73 -1.97 22.58
CA ASN A 110 -10.91 -1.63 23.99
C ASN A 110 -11.66 -2.73 24.76
N GLU A 111 -12.68 -3.34 24.17
CA GLU A 111 -13.36 -4.51 24.75
C GLU A 111 -12.39 -5.67 24.96
N LEU A 112 -11.61 -6.03 23.94
CA LEU A 112 -10.66 -7.14 24.01
C LEU A 112 -9.60 -6.91 25.10
N LYS A 113 -9.06 -5.69 25.18
CA LYS A 113 -8.12 -5.32 26.25
C LYS A 113 -8.76 -5.43 27.64
N ARG A 114 -9.98 -4.92 27.79
CA ARG A 114 -10.71 -4.96 29.07
C ARG A 114 -11.00 -6.39 29.51
N ASN A 115 -11.48 -7.23 28.59
CA ASN A 115 -11.77 -8.62 28.88
C ASN A 115 -10.50 -9.37 29.26
N ASN A 116 -9.40 -9.17 28.53
CA ASN A 116 -8.11 -9.77 28.88
C ASN A 116 -7.63 -9.33 30.27
N TRP A 117 -7.79 -8.05 30.60
CA TRP A 117 -7.46 -7.52 31.92
C TRP A 117 -8.32 -8.13 33.02
N GLN A 118 -9.63 -8.24 32.81
CA GLN A 118 -10.54 -8.87 33.75
C GLN A 118 -10.18 -10.35 33.97
N THR A 119 -9.92 -11.10 32.90
CA THR A 119 -9.46 -12.49 32.98
C THR A 119 -8.15 -12.59 33.76
N PHE A 120 -7.18 -11.70 33.49
CA PHE A 120 -5.91 -11.68 34.21
C PHE A 120 -6.11 -11.46 35.72
N LEU A 121 -6.94 -10.48 36.11
CA LEU A 121 -7.24 -10.20 37.51
C LEU A 121 -8.01 -11.34 38.19
N SER A 122 -8.92 -12.01 37.48
CA SER A 122 -9.65 -13.17 38.01
C SER A 122 -8.73 -14.38 38.23
N THR A 123 -7.75 -14.59 37.35
CA THR A 123 -6.83 -15.73 37.43
C THR A 123 -5.71 -15.51 38.46
N ASN A 124 -5.13 -14.31 38.52
CA ASN A 124 -3.96 -14.03 39.36
C ASN A 124 -4.31 -13.27 40.64
N GLY A 125 -5.54 -12.77 40.79
CA GLY A 125 -5.93 -11.92 41.91
C GLY A 125 -5.46 -10.46 41.77
N PRO A 126 -6.07 -9.54 42.54
CA PRO A 126 -5.80 -8.09 42.42
C PRO A 126 -4.39 -7.69 42.85
N ASN A 127 -3.71 -8.50 43.67
CA ASN A 127 -2.37 -8.21 44.18
C ASN A 127 -1.29 -8.29 43.08
N HIS A 128 -1.59 -8.97 41.96
CA HIS A 128 -0.70 -9.10 40.81
C HIS A 128 -1.03 -8.11 39.68
N ALA A 129 -1.89 -7.12 39.94
CA ALA A 129 -2.33 -6.16 38.92
C ALA A 129 -1.15 -5.44 38.24
N PHE A 130 -0.04 -5.21 38.92
CA PHE A 130 1.11 -4.50 38.32
C PHE A 130 2.08 -5.41 37.58
N ASP A 131 1.95 -6.74 37.68
CA ASP A 131 2.85 -7.71 37.03
C ASP A 131 2.56 -7.89 35.52
N ALA A 132 1.45 -7.33 35.03
CA ALA A 132 1.01 -7.42 33.64
C ALA A 132 1.49 -6.27 32.74
N PHE A 133 2.28 -5.32 33.27
CA PHE A 133 2.84 -4.17 32.55
C PHE A 133 4.35 -4.33 32.30
#